data_AF-A0A6N2ATP1-F1
#
_entry.id   AF-A0A6N2ATP1-F1
#
_cell.length_a   1.000
_cell.length_b   1.000
_cell.length_c   1.000
_cell.angle_alpha   90.00
_cell.angle_beta   90.00
_cell.angle_gamma   90.00
#
_symmetry.space_group_name_H-M   'P 1'
#
loop_
_entity.id
_entity.type
_entity.pdbx_description
1 polymer ?
#
loop_
_entity_poly.entity_id
_entity_poly.type
_entity_poly.pdbx_seq_one_letter_code
_entity_poly.pdbx_strand_id
1 'polypeptide(L)'
;AICCCNFAVGGLLNATFGNATELIISMYALRRGMIRVVQQSLLGSILSNTLLVLGCAFFAGGITHSTKDQLFDKGNAVMNSGLLLMAVMGLLFPAVLHFTHTELHFGKSELALSRFSSCVMLVAYGAYLFYQLTSQNSFYMPLAEEEGENDESLEEEEAPEISKWGSIIWLSILTLWIAVLSEYLVNAIEGASVAMSIPVAFISVILLPIVGNAAEHAGAVMFAVKDKLDISLGVAIGSSTQIAMFGIPFCVVVGWIMGRPMDLNFQLFETATLFMSVLVVAFMLQDGTSNYFKGLMLLLCYLIVAASFFVHIDPEAIRELYFLREITLQKLM
;
A
#
# COMPACT_ATOMS: atom_id res chain seq x y z
N ALA A 1 8.21 2.99 18.77
CA ALA A 1 9.61 3.10 18.30
C ALA A 1 9.99 4.49 17.74
N ILE A 2 9.05 5.42 17.53
CA ILE A 2 9.31 6.67 16.77
C ILE A 2 9.76 7.86 17.66
N CYS A 3 9.51 7.80 18.98
CA CYS A 3 9.66 8.95 19.89
C CYS A 3 11.12 9.36 20.24
N CYS A 4 12.16 8.76 19.64
CA CYS A 4 13.55 8.93 20.12
C CYS A 4 14.63 9.17 19.06
N CYS A 5 14.24 9.22 17.78
CA CYS A 5 15.12 9.60 16.68
C CYS A 5 14.82 11.06 16.31
N ASN A 6 15.80 11.83 15.83
CA ASN A 6 15.54 13.14 15.19
C ASN A 6 14.33 13.01 14.26
N PHE A 7 13.42 13.98 14.22
CA PHE A 7 12.18 13.90 13.44
C PHE A 7 12.39 13.43 11.99
N ALA A 8 13.47 13.87 11.34
CA ALA A 8 13.86 13.41 10.01
C ALA A 8 14.20 11.90 9.94
N VAL A 9 14.92 11.39 10.95
CA VAL A 9 15.23 9.96 11.08
C VAL A 9 13.97 9.17 11.47
N GLY A 10 13.09 9.73 12.30
CA GLY A 10 11.79 9.14 12.64
C GLY A 10 10.88 8.99 11.43
N GLY A 11 10.78 10.02 10.60
CA GLY A 11 10.01 9.98 9.35
C GLY A 11 10.57 8.99 8.34
N LEU A 12 11.89 8.89 8.20
CA LEU A 12 12.53 7.92 7.32
C LEU A 12 12.37 6.47 7.83
N LEU A 13 12.46 6.27 9.15
CA LEU A 13 12.17 4.99 9.78
C LEU A 13 10.71 4.59 9.57
N ASN A 14 9.77 5.51 9.70
CA ASN A 14 8.37 5.26 9.40
C ASN A 14 8.17 4.89 7.92
N ALA A 15 8.81 5.62 7.01
CA ALA A 15 8.78 5.36 5.57
C ALA A 15 9.46 4.03 5.15
N THR A 16 10.22 3.38 6.03
CA THR A 16 10.91 2.11 5.71
C THR A 16 10.30 0.95 6.48
N PHE A 17 10.12 1.11 7.79
CA PHE A 17 9.63 0.07 8.68
C PHE A 17 8.11 0.02 8.78
N GLY A 18 7.40 1.10 8.41
CA GLY A 18 5.94 1.12 8.36
C GLY A 18 5.37 0.11 7.37
N ASN A 19 6.06 -0.14 6.25
CA ASN A 19 5.67 -1.13 5.24
C ASN A 19 6.76 -2.22 5.08
N ALA A 20 7.49 -2.51 6.16
CA ALA A 20 8.60 -3.48 6.09
C ALA A 20 8.11 -4.86 5.69
N THR A 21 6.94 -5.28 6.17
CA THR A 21 6.39 -6.61 5.90
C THR A 21 6.21 -6.84 4.40
N GLU A 22 5.53 -5.92 3.71
CA GLU A 22 5.27 -6.02 2.28
C GLU A 22 6.55 -5.88 1.45
N LEU A 23 7.47 -5.00 1.86
CA LEU A 23 8.76 -4.87 1.18
C LEU A 23 9.60 -6.13 1.35
N ILE A 24 9.64 -6.76 2.53
CA ILE A 24 10.37 -8.01 2.75
C ILE A 24 9.80 -9.15 1.93
N ILE A 25 8.46 -9.31 1.92
CA ILE A 25 7.76 -10.29 1.07
C ILE A 25 8.08 -10.05 -0.40
N SER A 26 8.02 -8.79 -0.84
CA SER A 26 8.34 -8.38 -2.21
C SER A 26 9.79 -8.67 -2.59
N MET A 27 10.75 -8.37 -1.73
CA MET A 27 12.17 -8.64 -1.98
C MET A 27 12.44 -10.14 -2.11
N TYR A 28 11.80 -10.96 -1.29
CA TYR A 28 11.93 -12.41 -1.38
C TYR A 28 11.31 -12.96 -2.67
N ALA A 29 10.07 -12.55 -3.00
CA ALA A 29 9.41 -12.93 -4.25
C ALA A 29 10.21 -12.49 -5.49
N LEU A 30 10.76 -11.26 -5.48
CA LEU A 30 11.62 -10.74 -6.54
C LEU A 30 12.91 -11.56 -6.70
N ARG A 31 13.54 -11.99 -5.60
CA ARG A 31 14.71 -12.89 -5.63
C ARG A 31 14.39 -14.23 -6.28
N ARG A 32 13.20 -14.77 -6.02
CA ARG A 32 12.69 -15.99 -6.66
C ARG A 32 12.23 -15.79 -8.11
N GLY A 33 12.14 -14.54 -8.58
CA GLY A 33 11.68 -14.21 -9.93
C GLY A 33 10.17 -14.15 -10.09
N MET A 34 9.42 -14.15 -8.98
CA MET A 34 7.95 -14.07 -8.97
C MET A 34 7.49 -12.60 -9.12
N ILE A 35 7.78 -12.01 -10.27
CA ILE A 35 7.51 -10.58 -10.54
C ILE A 35 6.02 -10.25 -10.41
N ARG A 36 5.14 -11.09 -10.96
CA ARG A 36 3.68 -10.91 -10.87
C ARG A 36 3.19 -10.92 -9.42
N VAL A 37 3.72 -11.79 -8.56
CA VAL A 37 3.39 -11.81 -7.12
C VAL A 37 3.81 -10.51 -6.44
N VAL A 38 4.98 -9.96 -6.78
CA VAL A 38 5.44 -8.66 -6.26
C VAL A 38 4.48 -7.54 -6.66
N GLN A 39 4.15 -7.45 -7.95
CA GLN A 39 3.21 -6.45 -8.47
C GLN A 39 1.84 -6.58 -7.79
N GLN A 40 1.25 -7.78 -7.83
CA GLN A 40 -0.08 -8.03 -7.28
C GLN A 40 -0.16 -7.80 -5.77
N SER A 41 0.84 -8.20 -5.00
CA SER A 41 0.86 -7.97 -3.55
C SER A 41 0.94 -6.49 -3.18
N LEU A 42 1.81 -5.72 -3.84
CA LEU A 42 1.93 -4.28 -3.58
C LEU A 42 0.68 -3.51 -4.03
N LEU A 43 0.10 -3.86 -5.18
CA LEU A 43 -1.16 -3.30 -5.64
C LEU A 43 -2.31 -3.62 -4.68
N GLY A 44 -2.37 -4.87 -4.21
CA GLY A 44 -3.32 -5.32 -3.21
C GLY A 44 -3.22 -4.56 -1.89
N SER A 45 -2.01 -4.27 -1.43
CA SER A 45 -1.80 -3.46 -0.22
C SER A 45 -2.35 -2.04 -0.38
N ILE A 46 -2.14 -1.40 -1.55
CA ILE A 46 -2.75 -0.10 -1.84
C ILE A 46 -4.29 -0.19 -1.85
N LEU A 47 -4.87 -1.18 -2.54
CA LEU A 47 -6.33 -1.35 -2.60
C LEU A 47 -6.94 -1.65 -1.22
N SER A 48 -6.28 -2.49 -0.43
CA SER A 48 -6.71 -2.83 0.93
C SER A 48 -6.69 -1.59 1.81
N ASN A 49 -5.59 -0.84 1.82
CA ASN A 49 -5.48 0.35 2.68
C ASN A 49 -6.45 1.45 2.24
N THR A 50 -6.57 1.72 0.94
CA THR A 50 -7.43 2.81 0.44
C THR A 50 -8.92 2.52 0.49
N LEU A 51 -9.35 1.26 0.31
CA LEU A 51 -10.77 0.91 0.30
C LEU A 51 -11.21 0.16 1.57
N LEU A 52 -10.53 -0.94 1.92
CA LEU A 52 -10.95 -1.79 3.04
C LEU A 52 -10.69 -1.12 4.38
N VAL A 53 -9.46 -0.64 4.64
CA VAL A 53 -9.08 -0.04 5.92
C VAL A 53 -9.80 1.27 6.13
N LEU A 54 -9.72 2.16 5.15
CA LEU A 54 -10.42 3.44 5.20
C LEU A 54 -11.94 3.24 5.32
N GLY A 55 -12.49 2.27 4.58
CA GLY A 55 -13.91 1.89 4.68
C GLY A 55 -14.29 1.39 6.07
N CYS A 56 -13.52 0.48 6.66
CA CYS A 56 -13.73 -0.02 8.02
C CYS A 56 -13.64 1.11 9.05
N ALA A 57 -12.63 1.98 8.92
CA ALA A 57 -12.42 3.11 9.82
C ALA A 57 -13.58 4.10 9.78
N PHE A 58 -14.02 4.50 8.58
CA PHE A 58 -15.15 5.41 8.40
C PHE A 58 -16.47 4.79 8.83
N PHE A 59 -16.65 3.49 8.57
CA PHE A 59 -17.85 2.77 8.98
C PHE A 59 -17.96 2.63 10.49
N ALA A 60 -16.90 2.14 11.16
CA ALA A 60 -16.89 1.94 12.60
C ALA A 60 -16.87 3.27 13.38
N GLY A 61 -16.05 4.22 12.94
CA GLY A 61 -15.99 5.57 13.51
C GLY A 61 -17.32 6.30 13.35
N GLY A 62 -17.93 6.22 12.17
CA GLY A 62 -19.22 6.83 11.86
C GLY A 62 -20.39 6.18 12.59
N ILE A 63 -20.37 4.86 12.85
CA ILE A 63 -21.40 4.21 13.70
C ILE A 63 -21.25 4.67 15.15
N THR A 64 -20.02 4.71 15.67
CA THR A 64 -19.74 5.14 17.04
C THR A 64 -20.17 6.60 17.25
N HIS A 65 -19.90 7.45 16.26
CA HIS A 65 -20.23 8.86 16.26
C HIS A 65 -21.44 9.18 15.37
N SER A 66 -22.49 8.35 15.39
CA SER A 66 -23.65 8.48 14.47
C SER A 66 -24.37 9.84 14.50
N THR A 67 -24.17 10.64 15.55
CA THR A 67 -24.81 11.95 15.72
C THR A 67 -24.05 13.11 15.08
N LYS A 68 -22.81 12.90 14.60
CA LYS A 68 -21.98 13.93 13.97
C LYS A 68 -21.12 13.37 12.85
N ASP A 69 -20.84 14.19 11.85
CA ASP A 69 -19.77 13.88 10.90
C ASP A 69 -18.41 14.08 11.58
N GLN A 70 -17.48 13.16 11.32
CA GLN A 70 -16.12 13.26 11.80
C GLN A 70 -15.28 14.08 10.80
N LEU A 71 -14.41 14.95 11.30
CA LEU A 71 -13.61 15.87 10.50
C LEU A 71 -12.16 15.39 10.41
N PHE A 72 -11.48 15.74 9.33
CA PHE A 72 -10.04 15.53 9.14
C PHE A 72 -9.44 16.65 8.28
N ASP A 73 -8.11 16.78 8.29
CA ASP A 73 -7.35 17.73 7.50
C ASP A 73 -7.47 17.42 6.01
N LYS A 74 -8.33 18.20 5.35
CA LYS A 74 -8.54 18.19 3.91
C LYS A 74 -7.25 18.44 3.12
N GLY A 75 -6.38 19.33 3.60
CA GLY A 75 -5.13 19.67 2.90
C GLY A 75 -4.22 18.46 2.79
N ASN A 76 -4.00 17.76 3.89
CA ASN A 76 -3.18 16.54 3.93
C ASN A 76 -3.82 15.39 3.13
N ALA A 77 -5.13 15.21 3.22
CA ALA A 77 -5.86 14.18 2.47
C ALA A 77 -5.79 14.41 0.95
N VAL A 78 -5.94 15.66 0.50
CA VAL A 78 -5.83 16.03 -0.93
C VAL A 78 -4.40 15.85 -1.45
N MET A 79 -3.39 16.25 -0.67
CA MET A 79 -1.99 16.08 -1.06
C MET A 79 -1.62 14.60 -1.25
N ASN A 80 -1.99 13.74 -0.30
CA ASN A 80 -1.76 12.29 -0.41
C ASN A 80 -2.53 11.66 -1.59
N SER A 81 -3.79 12.05 -1.78
CA SER A 81 -4.60 11.59 -2.93
C SER A 81 -3.97 12.02 -4.27
N GLY A 82 -3.39 13.23 -4.32
CA GLY A 82 -2.63 13.71 -5.48
C GLY A 82 -1.38 12.88 -5.78
N LEU A 83 -0.64 12.48 -4.75
CA LEU A 83 0.53 11.58 -4.90
C LEU A 83 0.11 10.18 -5.37
N LEU A 84 -0.99 9.64 -4.86
CA LEU A 84 -1.55 8.38 -5.35
C LEU A 84 -1.95 8.48 -6.83
N LEU A 85 -2.60 9.57 -7.25
CA LEU A 85 -2.92 9.79 -8.67
C LEU A 85 -1.66 9.90 -9.54
N MET A 86 -0.60 10.56 -9.05
CA MET A 86 0.70 10.60 -9.72
C MET A 86 1.31 9.20 -9.86
N ALA A 87 1.23 8.37 -8.81
CA ALA A 87 1.68 6.99 -8.89
C ALA A 87 0.91 6.22 -9.96
N VAL A 88 -0.43 6.31 -9.95
CA VAL A 88 -1.26 5.64 -10.96
C VAL A 88 -0.91 6.09 -12.38
N MET A 89 -0.64 7.38 -12.60
CA MET A 89 -0.15 7.86 -13.90
C MET A 89 1.19 7.20 -14.30
N GLY A 90 2.10 7.00 -13.34
CA GLY A 90 3.37 6.30 -13.56
C GLY A 90 3.23 4.82 -13.92
N LEU A 91 2.19 4.15 -13.41
CA LEU A 91 1.84 2.75 -13.74
C LEU A 91 1.03 2.64 -15.04
N LEU A 92 0.20 3.64 -15.35
CA LEU A 92 -0.72 3.63 -16.49
C LEU A 92 -0.02 3.57 -17.83
N PHE A 93 1.00 4.39 -18.06
CA PHE A 93 1.64 4.47 -19.38
C PHE A 93 2.37 3.18 -19.78
N PRO A 94 3.19 2.54 -18.92
CA PRO A 94 3.74 1.22 -19.22
C PRO A 94 2.66 0.18 -19.56
N ALA A 95 1.58 0.11 -18.78
CA ALA A 95 0.48 -0.83 -19.02
C ALA A 95 -0.26 -0.60 -20.34
N VAL A 96 -0.53 0.66 -20.70
CA VAL A 96 -1.21 1.01 -21.95
C VAL A 96 -0.31 0.77 -23.16
N LEU A 97 0.99 1.07 -23.07
CA LEU A 97 1.95 0.77 -24.14
C LEU A 97 1.99 -0.73 -24.42
N HIS A 98 2.13 -1.54 -23.37
CA HIS A 98 2.11 -2.99 -23.47
C HIS A 98 0.82 -3.51 -24.11
N PHE A 99 -0.35 -3.01 -23.67
CA PHE A 99 -1.65 -3.44 -24.18
C PHE A 99 -1.90 -3.06 -25.65
N THR A 100 -1.45 -1.86 -26.04
CA THR A 100 -1.65 -1.36 -27.41
C THR A 100 -0.58 -1.84 -28.39
N HIS A 101 0.51 -2.43 -27.89
CA HIS A 101 1.70 -2.81 -28.67
C HIS A 101 2.26 -1.65 -29.51
N THR A 102 2.15 -0.41 -28.99
CA THR A 102 2.58 0.82 -29.68
C THR A 102 3.99 1.27 -29.27
N GLU A 103 4.69 0.47 -28.47
CA GLU A 103 6.05 0.75 -28.05
C GLU A 103 7.07 0.72 -29.20
N LEU A 104 8.08 1.61 -29.15
CA LEU A 104 9.10 1.72 -30.20
C LEU A 104 9.95 0.46 -30.35
N HIS A 105 10.34 -0.14 -29.23
CA HIS A 105 11.08 -1.40 -29.16
C HIS A 105 10.34 -2.37 -28.27
N PHE A 106 9.77 -3.41 -28.89
CA PHE A 106 8.94 -4.41 -28.22
C PHE A 106 9.57 -4.95 -26.92
N GLY A 107 8.86 -4.83 -25.80
CA GLY A 107 9.27 -5.19 -24.44
C GLY A 107 10.43 -4.39 -23.82
N LYS A 108 11.29 -3.75 -24.62
CA LYS A 108 12.44 -2.97 -24.11
C LYS A 108 12.05 -1.55 -23.73
N SER A 109 11.21 -0.92 -24.54
CA SER A 109 10.76 0.46 -24.32
C SER A 109 9.89 0.57 -23.06
N GLU A 110 9.04 -0.43 -22.80
CA GLU A 110 8.19 -0.49 -21.62
C GLU A 110 9.00 -0.62 -20.32
N LEU A 111 9.97 -1.54 -20.28
CA LEU A 111 10.86 -1.71 -19.13
C LEU A 111 11.73 -0.45 -18.90
N ALA A 112 12.22 0.17 -19.97
CA ALA A 112 12.97 1.42 -19.88
C ALA A 112 12.11 2.56 -19.33
N LEU A 113 10.86 2.68 -19.80
CA LEU A 113 9.89 3.65 -19.29
C LEU A 113 9.57 3.40 -17.82
N SER A 114 9.39 2.14 -17.42
CA SER A 114 9.12 1.73 -16.04
C SER A 114 10.25 2.13 -15.10
N ARG A 115 11.52 1.92 -15.51
CA ARG A 115 12.70 2.34 -14.74
C ARG A 115 12.81 3.87 -14.63
N PHE A 116 12.56 4.58 -15.71
CA PHE A 116 12.55 6.04 -15.73
C PHE A 116 11.46 6.61 -14.80
N SER A 117 10.22 6.13 -14.96
CA SER A 117 9.07 6.48 -14.13
C SER A 117 9.34 6.20 -12.65
N SER A 118 9.95 5.06 -12.34
CA SER A 118 10.33 4.70 -10.98
C SER A 118 11.32 5.68 -10.35
N CYS A 119 12.33 6.13 -11.11
CA CYS A 119 13.27 7.14 -10.62
C CYS A 119 12.56 8.47 -10.33
N VAL A 120 11.65 8.90 -11.21
CA VAL A 120 10.86 10.12 -11.02
C VAL A 120 9.95 10.02 -9.78
N MET A 121 9.29 8.88 -9.60
CA MET A 121 8.42 8.63 -8.43
C MET A 121 9.22 8.65 -7.12
N LEU A 122 10.41 8.04 -7.08
CA LEU A 122 11.28 8.08 -5.91
C LEU A 122 11.77 9.49 -5.57
N VAL A 123 12.13 10.29 -6.60
CA VAL A 123 12.52 11.70 -6.40
C VAL A 123 11.34 12.51 -5.89
N ALA A 124 10.15 12.32 -6.46
CA ALA A 124 8.92 12.99 -6.00
C ALA A 124 8.56 12.61 -4.56
N TYR A 125 8.71 11.34 -4.18
CA TYR A 125 8.51 10.89 -2.81
C TYR A 125 9.56 11.46 -1.85
N GLY A 126 10.83 11.52 -2.26
CA GLY A 126 11.90 12.16 -1.48
C GLY A 126 11.64 13.66 -1.27
N ALA A 127 11.17 14.36 -2.29
CA ALA A 127 10.76 15.76 -2.18
C ALA A 127 9.53 15.93 -1.27
N TYR A 128 8.56 15.02 -1.35
CA TYR A 128 7.41 14.98 -0.45
C TYR A 128 7.84 14.76 1.00
N LEU A 129 8.70 13.79 1.29
CA LEU A 129 9.23 13.57 2.64
C LEU A 129 10.00 14.79 3.14
N PHE A 130 10.82 15.41 2.29
CA PHE A 130 11.51 16.64 2.64
C PHE A 130 10.53 17.79 2.97
N TYR A 131 9.50 17.96 2.16
CA TYR A 131 8.43 18.93 2.40
C TYR A 131 7.70 18.62 3.71
N GLN A 132 7.31 17.37 3.95
CA GLN A 132 6.59 16.98 5.17
C GLN A 132 7.45 17.23 6.42
N LEU A 133 8.72 16.85 6.39
CA LEU A 133 9.65 17.01 7.51
C LEU A 133 10.03 18.48 7.76
N THR A 134 10.10 19.31 6.72
CA THR A 134 10.53 20.72 6.85
C THR A 134 9.34 21.66 7.08
N SER A 135 8.25 21.45 6.34
CA SER A 135 7.07 22.33 6.35
C SER A 135 6.15 22.08 7.54
N GLN A 136 5.99 20.81 7.98
CA GLN A 136 5.16 20.51 9.16
C GLN A 136 5.90 20.59 10.50
N ASN A 137 7.21 20.84 10.51
CA ASN A 137 7.94 21.26 11.72
C ASN A 137 7.37 22.54 12.33
N SER A 138 6.65 23.37 11.54
CA SER A 138 5.95 24.56 12.05
C SER A 138 4.56 24.25 12.64
N PHE A 139 3.96 23.09 12.38
CA PHE A 139 2.56 22.79 12.72
C PHE A 139 2.39 21.70 13.80
N TYR A 140 3.45 20.94 14.11
CA TYR A 140 3.50 20.11 15.33
C TYR A 140 3.98 20.87 16.57
N MET A 141 4.15 22.20 16.47
CA MET A 141 4.44 23.10 17.58
C MET A 141 3.43 24.26 17.64
N PRO A 142 2.13 23.96 17.85
CA PRO A 142 1.29 24.83 18.66
C PRO A 142 0.51 24.06 19.74
N LEU A 143 1.13 23.05 20.36
CA LEU A 143 0.65 22.49 21.64
C LEU A 143 1.54 22.89 22.83
N ALA A 144 2.51 23.80 22.64
CA ALA A 144 3.48 24.15 23.68
C ALA A 144 3.40 25.59 24.22
N GLU A 145 2.69 26.54 23.60
CA GLU A 145 2.77 27.95 24.04
C GLU A 145 1.49 28.82 23.94
N GLU A 146 0.29 28.25 23.92
CA GLU A 146 -0.94 29.06 24.19
C GLU A 146 -1.94 28.33 25.09
N GLU A 147 -1.55 28.06 26.34
CA GLU A 147 -2.51 27.83 27.43
C GLU A 147 -2.29 28.87 28.53
N GLY A 148 -2.95 30.01 28.36
CA GLY A 148 -3.40 30.82 29.47
C GLY A 148 -4.62 30.15 30.10
N GLU A 149 -4.43 29.60 31.29
CA GLU A 149 -5.39 29.33 32.37
C GLU A 149 -6.72 28.61 32.02
N ASN A 150 -6.83 27.40 32.60
CA ASN A 150 -8.03 26.64 32.99
C ASN A 150 -8.68 25.74 31.93
N ASP A 151 -8.34 24.44 31.92
CA ASP A 151 -9.27 23.38 32.36
C ASP A 151 -8.55 22.02 32.51
N GLU A 152 -8.83 21.32 33.61
CA GLU A 152 -8.29 19.99 33.93
C GLU A 152 -9.00 18.90 33.12
N SER A 153 -8.39 18.36 32.05
CA SER A 153 -8.68 16.96 31.60
C SER A 153 -7.65 16.38 30.62
N LEU A 154 -6.69 15.65 31.18
CA LEU A 154 -6.07 14.42 30.64
C LEU A 154 -5.47 14.48 29.21
N GLU A 155 -4.27 15.04 29.08
CA GLU A 155 -3.26 14.49 28.16
C GLU A 155 -2.01 14.14 29.00
N GLU A 156 -2.00 12.93 29.55
CA GLU A 156 -0.74 12.32 29.98
C GLU A 156 0.10 12.10 28.72
N GLU A 157 1.21 12.84 28.57
CA GLU A 157 2.29 12.45 27.67
C GLU A 157 2.71 11.02 28.05
N GLU A 158 2.26 10.02 27.27
CA GLU A 158 2.63 8.62 27.48
C GLU A 158 4.16 8.49 27.45
N ALA A 159 4.76 8.30 28.62
CA ALA A 159 6.19 8.05 28.75
C ALA A 159 6.59 6.86 27.85
N PRO A 160 7.74 6.91 27.16
CA PRO A 160 8.12 5.85 26.25
C PRO A 160 8.24 4.51 26.99
N GLU A 161 7.30 3.59 26.73
CA GLU A 161 7.23 2.29 27.41
C GLU A 161 8.47 1.41 27.17
N ILE A 162 9.27 1.72 26.13
CA ILE A 162 10.42 0.93 25.71
C ILE A 162 11.64 1.82 25.45
N SER A 163 12.77 1.47 26.07
CA SER A 163 14.08 2.11 25.83
C SER A 163 14.49 2.05 24.34
N LYS A 164 15.27 3.05 23.88
CA LYS A 164 15.77 3.12 22.48
C LYS A 164 16.43 1.82 22.02
N TRP A 165 17.30 1.26 22.86
CA TRP A 165 17.99 0.00 22.57
C TRP A 165 17.04 -1.20 22.57
N GLY A 166 16.05 -1.20 23.47
CA GLY A 166 14.98 -2.20 23.48
C GLY A 166 14.19 -2.20 22.18
N SER A 167 13.83 -1.01 21.68
CA SER A 167 13.13 -0.85 20.39
C SER A 167 13.95 -1.38 19.21
N ILE A 168 15.26 -1.08 19.15
CA ILE A 168 16.14 -1.56 18.07
C ILE A 168 16.25 -3.09 18.08
N ILE A 169 16.41 -3.69 19.26
CA ILE A 169 16.50 -5.14 19.42
C ILE A 169 15.20 -5.81 18.96
N TRP A 170 14.04 -5.35 19.44
CA TRP A 170 12.75 -5.89 19.05
C TRP A 170 12.47 -5.72 17.57
N LEU A 171 12.75 -4.55 17.00
CA LEU A 171 12.61 -4.29 15.57
C LEU A 171 13.45 -5.26 14.75
N SER A 172 14.70 -5.52 15.16
CA SER A 172 15.60 -6.43 14.47
C SER A 172 15.11 -7.89 14.54
N ILE A 173 14.67 -8.34 15.72
CA ILE A 173 14.15 -9.70 15.92
C ILE A 173 12.89 -9.92 15.09
N LEU A 174 11.93 -9.01 15.14
CA LEU A 174 10.68 -9.12 14.37
C LEU A 174 10.93 -9.06 12.86
N THR A 175 11.83 -8.17 12.42
CA THR A 175 12.22 -8.09 10.99
C THR A 175 12.82 -9.40 10.51
N LEU A 176 13.73 -10.00 11.29
CA LEU A 176 14.32 -11.29 10.94
C LEU A 176 13.26 -12.41 10.91
N TRP A 177 12.35 -12.40 11.87
CA TRP A 177 11.26 -13.39 11.93
C TRP A 177 10.32 -13.28 10.73
N ILE A 178 9.92 -12.06 10.35
CA ILE A 178 9.12 -11.79 9.16
C ILE A 178 9.86 -12.24 7.89
N ALA A 179 11.18 -12.02 7.81
CA ALA A 179 11.97 -12.47 6.67
C ALA A 179 12.02 -14.00 6.53
N VAL A 180 12.03 -14.74 7.65
CA VAL A 180 11.93 -16.21 7.62
C VAL A 180 10.52 -16.64 7.21
N LEU A 181 9.47 -16.01 7.74
CA LEU A 181 8.08 -16.34 7.41
C LEU A 181 7.70 -15.96 5.98
N SER A 182 8.28 -14.90 5.42
CA SER A 182 8.01 -14.47 4.06
C SER A 182 8.44 -15.51 3.02
N GLU A 183 9.51 -16.26 3.30
CA GLU A 183 9.93 -17.38 2.48
C GLU A 183 8.85 -18.47 2.41
N TYR A 184 8.35 -18.91 3.57
CA TYR A 184 7.29 -19.91 3.65
C TYR A 184 6.01 -19.42 3.00
N LEU A 185 5.64 -18.15 3.24
CA LEU A 185 4.45 -17.53 2.70
C LEU A 185 4.48 -17.48 1.18
N VAL A 186 5.54 -16.95 0.58
CA VAL A 186 5.67 -16.80 -0.87
C VAL A 186 5.70 -18.16 -1.56
N ASN A 187 6.42 -19.15 -1.01
CA ASN A 187 6.45 -20.51 -1.55
C ASN A 187 5.08 -21.20 -1.46
N ALA A 188 4.22 -20.81 -0.51
CA ALA A 188 2.89 -21.37 -0.33
C ALA A 188 1.84 -20.78 -1.29
N ILE A 189 2.07 -19.61 -1.90
CA ILE A 189 1.07 -18.92 -2.76
C ILE A 189 0.62 -19.80 -3.93
N GLU A 190 1.57 -20.37 -4.67
CA GLU A 190 1.26 -21.22 -5.82
C GLU A 190 0.57 -22.53 -5.39
N GLY A 191 1.06 -23.16 -4.32
CA GLY A 191 0.45 -24.37 -3.77
C GLY A 191 -0.98 -24.14 -3.26
N ALA A 192 -1.21 -22.99 -2.63
CA ALA A 192 -2.53 -22.54 -2.16
C ALA A 192 -3.49 -22.30 -3.34
N SER A 193 -3.02 -21.67 -4.41
CA SER A 193 -3.79 -21.46 -5.64
C SER A 193 -4.28 -22.77 -6.24
N VAL A 194 -3.38 -23.76 -6.38
CA VAL A 194 -3.72 -25.09 -6.91
C VAL A 194 -4.70 -25.83 -5.99
N ALA A 195 -4.44 -25.84 -4.68
CA ALA A 195 -5.26 -26.57 -3.71
C ALA A 195 -6.68 -26.01 -3.58
N MET A 196 -6.83 -24.68 -3.61
CA MET A 196 -8.13 -24.01 -3.48
C MET A 196 -8.81 -23.73 -4.83
N SER A 197 -8.14 -23.96 -5.96
CA SER A 197 -8.63 -23.63 -7.31
C SER A 197 -9.03 -22.14 -7.44
N ILE A 198 -8.23 -21.25 -6.85
CA ILE A 198 -8.42 -19.79 -6.93
C ILE A 198 -7.20 -19.12 -7.58
N PRO A 199 -7.35 -18.01 -8.30
CA PRO A 199 -6.24 -17.35 -8.99
C PRO A 199 -5.15 -16.85 -8.04
N VAL A 200 -3.87 -16.95 -8.46
CA VAL A 200 -2.72 -16.35 -7.74
C VAL A 200 -2.93 -14.85 -7.54
N ALA A 201 -3.53 -14.16 -8.52
CA ALA A 201 -3.91 -12.76 -8.43
C ALA A 201 -4.88 -12.50 -7.26
N PHE A 202 -5.89 -13.35 -7.05
CA PHE A 202 -6.82 -13.19 -5.93
C PHE A 202 -6.12 -13.39 -4.58
N ILE A 203 -5.25 -14.40 -4.46
CA ILE A 203 -4.48 -14.62 -3.23
C ILE A 203 -3.58 -13.41 -2.94
N SER A 204 -2.86 -12.94 -3.95
CA SER A 204 -1.86 -11.89 -3.80
C SER A 204 -2.46 -10.50 -3.60
N VAL A 205 -3.55 -10.17 -4.31
CA VAL A 205 -4.18 -8.84 -4.25
C VAL A 205 -5.17 -8.72 -3.10
N ILE A 206 -5.91 -9.79 -2.75
CA ILE A 206 -7.00 -9.72 -1.77
C ILE A 206 -6.59 -10.34 -0.44
N LEU A 207 -6.16 -11.60 -0.42
CA LEU A 207 -5.95 -12.31 0.84
C LEU A 207 -4.67 -11.88 1.56
N LEU A 208 -3.57 -11.77 0.82
CA LEU A 208 -2.26 -11.47 1.38
C LEU A 208 -2.23 -10.12 2.12
N PRO A 209 -2.76 -9.01 1.57
CA PRO A 209 -2.72 -7.73 2.27
C PRO A 209 -3.63 -7.64 3.49
N ILE A 210 -4.77 -8.36 3.49
CA ILE A 210 -5.64 -8.44 4.67
C ILE A 210 -4.86 -9.00 5.86
N VAL A 211 -4.11 -10.08 5.63
CA VAL A 211 -3.32 -10.72 6.70
C VAL A 211 -2.07 -9.92 7.02
N GLY A 212 -1.35 -9.44 6.00
CA GLY A 212 -0.10 -8.69 6.15
C GLY A 212 -0.27 -7.39 6.93
N ASN A 213 -1.42 -6.74 6.77
CA ASN A 213 -1.65 -5.39 7.29
C ASN A 213 -2.70 -5.37 8.42
N ALA A 214 -3.15 -6.54 8.90
CA ALA A 214 -4.23 -6.65 9.89
C ALA A 214 -4.00 -5.80 11.16
N ALA A 215 -2.75 -5.71 11.62
CA ALA A 215 -2.40 -4.91 12.80
C ALA A 215 -2.58 -3.40 12.54
N GLU A 216 -2.16 -2.91 11.38
CA GLU A 216 -2.38 -1.53 10.95
C GLU A 216 -3.85 -1.23 10.72
N HIS A 217 -4.61 -2.20 10.18
CA HIS A 217 -6.04 -2.08 9.97
C HIS A 217 -6.78 -1.89 11.29
N ALA A 218 -6.46 -2.73 12.28
CA ALA A 218 -7.02 -2.63 13.62
C ALA A 218 -6.67 -1.29 14.29
N GLY A 219 -5.44 -0.82 14.12
CA GLY A 219 -4.99 0.49 14.61
C GLY A 219 -5.79 1.64 13.99
N ALA A 220 -5.91 1.68 12.67
CA ALA A 220 -6.66 2.72 11.95
C ALA A 220 -8.13 2.78 12.40
N VAL A 221 -8.79 1.62 12.49
CA VAL A 221 -10.18 1.52 12.97
C VAL A 221 -10.29 2.00 14.42
N MET A 222 -9.35 1.63 15.29
CA MET A 222 -9.33 2.09 16.68
C MET A 222 -9.21 3.61 16.78
N PHE A 223 -8.33 4.23 15.99
CA PHE A 223 -8.18 5.69 15.99
C PHE A 223 -9.42 6.39 15.46
N ALA A 224 -10.07 5.85 14.43
CA ALA A 224 -11.33 6.38 13.92
C ALA A 224 -12.47 6.32 14.95
N VAL A 225 -12.57 5.21 15.70
CA VAL A 225 -13.53 5.05 16.81
C VAL A 225 -13.22 6.00 17.97
N LYS A 226 -11.97 6.42 18.15
CA LYS A 226 -11.55 7.43 19.14
C LYS A 226 -11.63 8.88 18.62
N ASP A 227 -12.31 9.11 17.49
CA ASP A 227 -12.44 10.43 16.85
C ASP A 227 -11.12 11.06 16.38
N LYS A 228 -10.08 10.25 16.21
CA LYS A 228 -8.76 10.68 15.69
C LYS A 228 -8.61 10.29 14.22
N LEU A 229 -9.47 10.83 13.35
CA LEU A 229 -9.51 10.45 11.95
C LEU A 229 -8.24 10.80 11.18
N ASP A 230 -7.58 11.92 11.48
CA ASP A 230 -6.31 12.29 10.84
C ASP A 230 -5.25 11.20 10.96
N ILE A 231 -5.17 10.57 12.13
CA ILE A 231 -4.25 9.45 12.39
C ILE A 231 -4.68 8.23 11.56
N SER A 232 -5.98 7.93 11.50
CA SER A 232 -6.50 6.84 10.67
C SER A 232 -6.23 7.03 9.18
N LEU A 233 -6.40 8.26 8.65
CA LEU A 233 -6.08 8.60 7.27
C LEU A 233 -4.57 8.52 7.02
N GLY A 234 -3.75 8.96 7.98
CA GLY A 234 -2.30 8.83 7.93
C GLY A 234 -1.85 7.38 7.82
N VAL A 235 -2.45 6.47 8.61
CA VAL A 235 -2.18 5.03 8.54
C VAL A 235 -2.62 4.46 7.18
N ALA A 236 -3.86 4.70 6.76
CA ALA A 236 -4.39 4.12 5.53
C ALA A 236 -3.76 4.74 4.26
N ILE A 237 -3.98 6.03 4.04
CA ILE A 237 -3.59 6.72 2.80
C ILE A 237 -2.08 6.97 2.79
N GLY A 238 -1.47 7.31 3.93
CA GLY A 238 -0.02 7.52 4.01
C GLY A 238 0.75 6.25 3.67
N SER A 239 0.34 5.10 4.22
CA SER A 239 0.91 3.79 3.84
C SER A 239 0.71 3.50 2.36
N SER A 240 -0.50 3.71 1.82
CA SER A 240 -0.75 3.55 0.37
C SER A 240 0.16 4.42 -0.50
N THR A 241 0.31 5.70 -0.14
CA THR A 241 1.20 6.64 -0.85
C THR A 241 2.65 6.16 -0.80
N GLN A 242 3.11 5.68 0.35
CA GLN A 242 4.46 5.12 0.52
C GLN A 242 4.66 3.86 -0.32
N ILE A 243 3.70 2.93 -0.35
CA ILE A 243 3.79 1.73 -1.21
C ILE A 243 3.83 2.14 -2.67
N ALA A 244 2.95 3.06 -3.09
CA ALA A 244 2.82 3.47 -4.48
C ALA A 244 4.04 4.27 -4.98
N MET A 245 4.47 5.28 -4.23
CA MET A 245 5.52 6.23 -4.64
C MET A 245 6.93 5.82 -4.23
N PHE A 246 7.07 4.90 -3.26
CA PHE A 246 8.36 4.37 -2.83
C PHE A 246 8.46 2.86 -3.03
N GLY A 247 7.54 2.05 -2.47
CA GLY A 247 7.69 0.59 -2.46
C GLY A 247 7.76 -0.06 -3.84
N ILE A 248 6.76 0.21 -4.70
CA ILE A 248 6.72 -0.27 -6.09
C ILE A 248 7.96 0.18 -6.88
N PRO A 249 8.29 1.48 -6.96
CA PRO A 249 9.45 1.91 -7.74
C PRO A 249 10.79 1.47 -7.13
N PHE A 250 10.86 1.30 -5.81
CA PHE A 250 12.02 0.69 -5.16
C PHE A 250 12.22 -0.75 -5.63
N CYS A 251 11.16 -1.56 -5.72
CA CYS A 251 11.24 -2.92 -6.27
C CYS A 251 11.73 -2.93 -7.72
N VAL A 252 11.33 -1.96 -8.55
CA VAL A 252 11.82 -1.83 -9.94
C VAL A 252 13.33 -1.53 -9.97
N VAL A 253 13.80 -0.60 -9.14
CA VAL A 253 15.24 -0.26 -9.05
C VAL A 253 16.05 -1.44 -8.51
N VAL A 254 15.58 -2.12 -7.47
CA VAL A 254 16.25 -3.32 -6.93
C VAL A 254 16.26 -4.43 -7.97
N GLY A 255 15.15 -4.66 -8.68
CA GLY A 255 15.08 -5.62 -9.78
C GLY A 255 16.10 -5.30 -10.86
N TRP A 256 16.24 -4.02 -11.22
CA TRP A 256 17.24 -3.57 -12.18
C TRP A 256 18.67 -3.88 -11.72
N ILE A 257 19.01 -3.61 -10.45
CA ILE A 257 20.34 -3.94 -9.88
C ILE A 257 20.58 -5.45 -9.86
N MET A 258 19.54 -6.24 -9.61
CA MET A 258 19.61 -7.71 -9.58
C MET A 258 19.56 -8.36 -10.97
N GLY A 259 19.44 -7.59 -12.05
CA GLY A 259 19.28 -8.13 -13.40
C GLY A 259 17.93 -8.81 -13.66
N ARG A 260 16.90 -8.54 -12.84
CA ARG A 260 15.52 -9.01 -13.01
C ARG A 260 14.69 -7.97 -13.78
N PRO A 261 13.82 -8.38 -14.72
CA PRO A 261 13.00 -7.45 -15.51
C PRO A 261 11.75 -6.99 -14.73
N MET A 262 11.90 -6.50 -13.50
CA MET A 262 10.78 -5.89 -12.76
C MET A 262 10.39 -4.57 -13.44
N ASP A 263 9.12 -4.42 -13.78
CA ASP A 263 8.55 -3.23 -14.42
C ASP A 263 7.31 -2.72 -13.67
N LEU A 264 6.74 -1.63 -14.17
CA LEU A 264 5.53 -0.99 -13.65
C LEU A 264 4.28 -1.41 -14.44
N ASN A 265 4.32 -2.50 -15.20
CA ASN A 265 3.17 -2.98 -15.95
C ASN A 265 2.38 -4.00 -15.13
N PHE A 266 1.33 -3.51 -14.49
CA PHE A 266 0.39 -4.32 -13.72
C PHE A 266 -0.77 -4.81 -14.60
N GLN A 267 -0.59 -4.88 -15.93
CA GLN A 267 -1.67 -5.14 -16.88
C GLN A 267 -2.80 -4.11 -16.82
N LEU A 268 -3.64 -4.10 -17.85
CA LEU A 268 -4.70 -3.09 -17.98
C LEU A 268 -5.78 -3.23 -16.90
N PHE A 269 -6.15 -4.47 -16.54
CA PHE A 269 -7.20 -4.74 -15.55
C PHE A 269 -6.81 -4.24 -14.14
N GLU A 270 -5.62 -4.58 -13.67
CA GLU A 270 -5.18 -4.22 -12.31
C GLU A 270 -4.94 -2.70 -12.23
N THR A 271 -4.32 -2.13 -13.26
CA THR A 271 -4.09 -0.68 -13.37
C THR A 271 -5.40 0.11 -13.41
N ALA A 272 -6.39 -0.33 -14.20
CA ALA A 272 -7.70 0.31 -14.25
C ALA A 272 -8.44 0.20 -12.90
N THR A 273 -8.33 -0.94 -12.23
CA THR A 273 -8.91 -1.14 -10.89
C THR A 273 -8.28 -0.20 -9.87
N LEU A 274 -6.96 -0.07 -9.88
CA LEU A 274 -6.25 0.88 -9.02
C LEU A 274 -6.64 2.33 -9.32
N PHE A 275 -6.69 2.71 -10.60
CA PHE A 275 -7.10 4.06 -11.02
C PHE A 275 -8.51 4.40 -10.53
N MET A 276 -9.48 3.52 -10.76
CA MET A 276 -10.86 3.74 -10.31
C MET A 276 -10.95 3.81 -8.78
N SER A 277 -10.19 2.98 -8.06
CA SER A 277 -10.18 2.97 -6.59
C SER A 277 -9.60 4.26 -6.01
N VAL A 278 -8.46 4.72 -6.53
CA VAL A 278 -7.84 5.98 -6.12
C VAL A 278 -8.74 7.17 -6.44
N LEU A 279 -9.41 7.16 -7.60
CA LEU A 279 -10.35 8.21 -7.99
C LEU A 279 -11.55 8.27 -7.04
N VAL A 280 -12.17 7.13 -6.72
CA VAL A 280 -13.28 7.06 -5.76
C VAL A 280 -12.86 7.62 -4.40
N VAL A 281 -11.69 7.21 -3.90
CA VAL A 281 -11.17 7.66 -2.61
C VAL A 281 -10.87 9.16 -2.62
N ALA A 282 -10.25 9.68 -3.69
CA ALA A 282 -9.96 11.11 -3.82
C ALA A 282 -11.25 11.95 -3.76
N PHE A 283 -12.33 11.51 -4.41
CA PHE A 283 -13.63 12.18 -4.33
C PHE A 283 -14.27 12.07 -2.94
N MET A 284 -14.19 10.90 -2.29
CA MET A 284 -14.76 10.70 -0.95
C MET A 284 -14.10 11.59 0.12
N LEU A 285 -12.81 11.90 -0.06
CA LEU A 285 -12.00 12.69 0.86
C LEU A 285 -12.04 14.20 0.59
N GLN A 286 -12.56 14.62 -0.56
CA GLN A 286 -12.52 16.03 -0.98
C GLN A 286 -13.25 16.98 -0.02
N ASP A 287 -14.25 16.48 0.70
CA ASP A 287 -15.06 17.31 1.60
C ASP A 287 -14.44 17.51 2.99
N GLY A 288 -13.40 16.74 3.36
CA GLY A 288 -12.81 16.80 4.70
C GLY A 288 -13.67 16.18 5.81
N THR A 289 -14.75 15.47 5.43
CA THR A 289 -15.69 14.85 6.37
C THR A 289 -15.85 13.36 6.12
N SER A 290 -16.10 12.60 7.19
CA SER A 290 -16.36 11.17 7.18
C SER A 290 -17.65 10.84 7.93
N ASN A 291 -18.37 9.84 7.42
CA ASN A 291 -19.55 9.27 8.04
C ASN A 291 -19.65 7.78 7.71
N TYR A 292 -20.57 7.09 8.40
CA TYR A 292 -20.72 5.64 8.24
C TYR A 292 -21.11 5.25 6.80
N PHE A 293 -21.83 6.12 6.07
CA PHE A 293 -22.26 5.82 4.72
C PHE A 293 -21.10 5.89 3.72
N LYS A 294 -20.21 6.90 3.83
CA LYS A 294 -18.94 6.93 3.09
C LYS A 294 -18.11 5.68 3.36
N GLY A 295 -18.05 5.24 4.63
CA GLY A 295 -17.37 3.99 5.01
C GLY A 295 -17.99 2.76 4.34
N LEU A 296 -19.31 2.62 4.39
CA LEU A 296 -20.02 1.52 3.74
C LEU A 296 -19.79 1.51 2.22
N MET A 297 -19.81 2.67 1.56
CA MET A 297 -19.53 2.76 0.12
C MET A 297 -18.14 2.23 -0.23
N LEU A 298 -17.11 2.61 0.53
CA LEU A 298 -15.74 2.12 0.31
C LEU A 298 -15.63 0.60 0.52
N LEU A 299 -16.31 0.05 1.53
CA LEU A 299 -16.37 -1.40 1.76
C LEU A 299 -17.06 -2.14 0.61
N LEU A 300 -18.16 -1.60 0.09
CA LEU A 300 -18.84 -2.18 -1.07
C LEU A 300 -17.98 -2.10 -2.33
N CYS A 301 -17.25 -1.00 -2.53
CA CYS A 301 -16.25 -0.90 -3.60
C CYS A 301 -15.17 -1.98 -3.47
N TYR A 302 -14.63 -2.20 -2.26
CA TYR A 302 -13.65 -3.27 -2.03
C TYR A 302 -14.21 -4.65 -2.32
N LEU A 303 -15.46 -4.94 -1.94
CA LEU A 303 -16.12 -6.21 -2.26
C LEU A 303 -16.28 -6.43 -3.77
N ILE A 304 -16.63 -5.39 -4.54
CA ILE A 304 -16.71 -5.46 -6.00
C ILE A 304 -15.31 -5.74 -6.59
N VAL A 305 -14.29 -5.06 -6.09
CA VAL A 305 -12.88 -5.29 -6.49
C VAL A 305 -12.46 -6.72 -6.19
N ALA A 306 -12.74 -7.23 -4.98
CA ALA A 306 -12.40 -8.58 -4.57
C ALA A 306 -13.11 -9.63 -5.45
N ALA A 307 -14.40 -9.46 -5.71
CA ALA A 307 -15.16 -10.31 -6.62
C ALA A 307 -14.59 -10.28 -8.05
N SER A 308 -14.14 -9.11 -8.51
CA SER A 308 -13.53 -8.95 -9.84
C SER A 308 -12.19 -9.70 -9.93
N PHE A 309 -11.35 -9.63 -8.90
CA PHE A 309 -10.11 -10.40 -8.84
C PHE A 309 -10.33 -11.91 -8.69
N PHE A 310 -11.45 -12.34 -8.07
CA PHE A 310 -11.79 -13.75 -7.93
C PHE A 310 -12.06 -14.41 -9.30
N VAL A 311 -12.63 -13.66 -10.24
CA VAL A 311 -12.89 -14.12 -11.61
C VAL A 311 -11.80 -13.72 -12.61
N HIS A 312 -10.78 -12.99 -12.17
CA HIS A 312 -9.67 -12.55 -13.01
C HIS A 312 -8.55 -13.60 -13.05
N ILE A 313 -8.05 -13.89 -14.25
CA ILE A 313 -6.89 -14.75 -14.46
C ILE A 313 -5.85 -13.96 -15.25
N ASP A 314 -4.61 -14.02 -14.78
CA ASP A 314 -3.48 -13.36 -15.41
C ASP A 314 -3.21 -13.95 -16.81
N PRO A 315 -3.01 -13.14 -17.86
CA PRO A 315 -2.75 -13.63 -19.21
C PRO A 315 -1.52 -14.55 -19.31
N GLU A 316 -0.50 -14.31 -18.49
CA GLU A 316 0.70 -15.15 -18.42
C GLU A 316 0.40 -16.53 -17.81
N ALA A 317 -0.43 -16.57 -16.76
CA ALA A 317 -0.89 -17.83 -16.16
C ALA A 317 -1.71 -18.66 -17.15
N ILE A 318 -2.49 -18.01 -18.01
CA ILE A 318 -3.21 -18.68 -19.12
C ILE A 318 -2.20 -19.31 -20.09
N ARG A 319 -1.13 -18.60 -20.46
CA ARG A 319 -0.11 -19.12 -21.37
C ARG A 319 0.59 -20.37 -20.83
N GLU A 320 0.92 -20.40 -19.53
CA GLU A 320 1.45 -21.60 -18.89
C GLU A 320 0.43 -22.76 -18.83
N LEU A 321 -0.85 -22.46 -18.54
CA LEU A 321 -1.90 -23.47 -18.52
C LEU A 321 -2.10 -24.14 -19.88
N TYR A 322 -2.07 -23.36 -20.97
CA TYR A 322 -2.12 -23.88 -22.33
C TYR A 322 -0.88 -24.72 -22.66
N PHE A 323 0.31 -24.26 -22.25
CA PHE A 323 1.55 -24.99 -22.47
C PHE A 323 1.58 -26.34 -21.74
N LEU A 324 1.15 -26.37 -20.48
CA LEU A 324 1.02 -27.61 -19.70
C LEU A 324 -0.03 -28.55 -20.29
N ARG A 325 -1.14 -28.01 -20.81
CA ARG A 325 -2.17 -28.79 -21.49
C ARG A 325 -1.66 -29.40 -22.80
N GLU A 326 -0.88 -28.68 -23.59
CA GLU A 326 -0.21 -29.21 -24.78
C GLU A 326 0.80 -30.32 -24.45
N ILE A 327 1.62 -30.14 -23.41
CA ILE A 327 2.57 -31.17 -22.94
C ILE A 327 1.82 -32.43 -22.48
N THR A 328 0.70 -32.25 -21.77
CA THR A 328 -0.10 -33.38 -21.28
C THR A 328 -0.76 -34.12 -22.45
N LEU A 329 -1.26 -33.40 -23.46
CA LEU A 329 -1.80 -33.98 -24.69
C LEU A 329 -0.73 -34.70 -25.53
N GLN A 330 0.49 -34.17 -25.62
CA GLN A 330 1.62 -34.84 -26.28
C GLN A 330 2.12 -36.10 -25.56
N LYS A 331 1.97 -36.19 -24.24
CA LYS A 331 2.29 -37.41 -23.47
C LYS A 331 1.20 -38.48 -23.53
N LEU A 332 0.00 -38.13 -23.99
CA LEU A 332 -1.16 -39.01 -24.14
C LEU A 332 -1.34 -39.55 -25.58
N MET A 333 -0.55 -39.07 -26.54
CA MET A 333 -0.41 -39.64 -27.90
C MET A 333 0.88 -40.44 -28.00
#